data_AF-A0A7V9N2P7-F1
#
_entry.id   AF-A0A7V9N2P7-F1
#
_cell.length_a   1.000
_cell.length_b   1.000
_cell.length_c   1.000
_cell.angle_alpha   90.00
_cell.angle_beta   90.00
_cell.angle_gamma   90.00
#
_symmetry.space_group_name_H-M   'P 1'
#
loop_
_entity.id
_entity.type
_entity.pdbx_description
1 polymer ?
#
loop_
_entity_poly.entity_id
_entity_poly.type
_entity_poly.pdbx_seq_one_letter_code
_entity_poly.pdbx_strand_id
1 'polypeptide(L)'
;MGNFIAQFADGLDIRLSTRVTGIDLSGADQITVITDQGPLTAQAVIVTALLTVLAAGDIAFRPALSATYTRAFDDLPFGLVDKIGIAFSSDVFGGAAANTMVTRHQDTARFGMALAKLAGQPMMNVLFGGDLARELEAGGDAAINAYAREFVTATFGAEAAAAIER
;
A
#
# COMPACT_ATOMS: atom_id res chain seq x y z
N MET A 1 -0.56 -12.77 1.29
CA MET A 1 -0.48 -12.73 2.76
C MET A 1 -1.84 -12.65 3.46
N GLY A 2 -2.94 -12.30 2.78
CA GLY A 2 -4.26 -12.15 3.42
C GLY A 2 -4.70 -13.35 4.26
N ASN A 3 -4.67 -14.57 3.72
CA ASN A 3 -5.06 -15.77 4.46
C ASN A 3 -4.18 -16.06 5.70
N PHE A 4 -2.88 -15.75 5.61
CA PHE A 4 -1.97 -15.91 6.74
C PHE A 4 -2.31 -14.94 7.87
N ILE A 5 -2.58 -13.67 7.56
CA ILE A 5 -2.99 -12.67 8.56
C ILE A 5 -4.37 -13.01 9.14
N ALA A 6 -5.31 -13.49 8.32
CA ALA A 6 -6.64 -13.89 8.78
C ALA A 6 -6.60 -14.98 9.87
N GLN A 7 -5.61 -15.87 9.83
CA GLN A 7 -5.43 -16.90 10.85
C GLN A 7 -5.04 -16.31 12.22
N PHE A 8 -4.29 -15.22 12.27
CA PHE A 8 -3.97 -14.54 13.54
C PHE A 8 -5.14 -13.73 14.10
N ALA A 9 -6.09 -13.36 13.25
CA ALA A 9 -7.30 -12.63 13.63
C ALA A 9 -8.37 -13.54 14.26
N ASP A 10 -8.25 -14.86 14.11
CA ASP A 10 -9.25 -15.81 14.59
C ASP A 10 -9.43 -15.73 16.11
N GLY A 11 -10.69 -15.64 16.55
CA GLY A 11 -11.06 -15.52 17.96
C GLY A 11 -10.81 -14.15 18.61
N LEU A 12 -10.35 -13.12 17.88
CA LEU A 12 -10.12 -11.77 18.43
C LEU A 12 -11.35 -10.85 18.25
N ASP A 13 -11.59 -9.94 19.20
CA ASP A 13 -12.56 -8.84 19.05
C ASP A 13 -11.96 -7.75 18.15
N ILE A 14 -12.21 -7.86 16.84
CA ILE A 14 -11.74 -6.91 15.83
C ILE A 14 -12.91 -6.09 15.31
N ARG A 15 -12.81 -4.77 15.45
CA ARG A 15 -13.83 -3.83 14.99
C ARG A 15 -13.35 -3.10 13.74
N LEU A 16 -13.81 -3.56 12.58
CA LEU A 16 -13.59 -2.90 11.30
C LEU A 16 -14.44 -1.62 11.22
N SER A 17 -14.10 -0.73 10.28
CA SER A 17 -14.84 0.53 10.07
C SER A 17 -15.03 1.37 11.34
N THR A 18 -14.07 1.28 12.27
CA THR A 18 -14.05 2.02 13.53
C THR A 18 -12.80 2.88 13.55
N ARG A 19 -12.88 4.08 12.97
CA ARG A 19 -11.73 4.97 12.84
C ARG A 19 -11.44 5.63 14.18
N VAL A 20 -10.25 5.39 14.73
CA VAL A 20 -9.75 6.14 15.88
C VAL A 20 -9.35 7.55 15.42
N THR A 21 -9.83 8.56 16.13
CA THR A 21 -9.53 9.98 15.87
C THR A 21 -8.82 10.65 17.05
N GLY A 22 -8.80 10.00 18.21
CA GLY A 22 -8.03 10.49 19.35
C GLY A 22 -7.84 9.47 20.46
N ILE A 23 -6.85 9.74 21.31
CA ILE A 23 -6.49 8.92 22.47
C ILE A 23 -6.24 9.88 23.64
N ASP A 24 -7.04 9.74 24.68
CA ASP A 24 -6.96 10.52 25.91
C ASP A 24 -6.46 9.67 27.07
N LEU A 25 -5.25 10.01 27.54
CA LEU A 25 -4.53 9.39 28.65
C LEU A 25 -4.58 10.25 29.92
N SER A 26 -5.38 11.32 29.96
CA SER A 26 -5.50 12.19 31.13
C SER A 26 -6.32 11.57 32.27
N GLY A 27 -7.07 10.51 31.99
CA GLY A 27 -7.82 9.75 32.99
C GLY A 27 -6.88 9.02 33.96
N ALA A 28 -7.20 9.06 35.26
CA ALA A 28 -6.36 8.46 36.30
C ALA A 28 -6.29 6.92 36.21
N ASP A 29 -7.41 6.28 35.88
CA ASP A 29 -7.54 4.81 35.95
C ASP A 29 -7.76 4.14 34.58
N GLN A 30 -8.04 4.93 33.53
CA GLN A 30 -8.33 4.40 32.20
C GLN A 30 -7.98 5.38 31.09
N ILE A 31 -7.59 4.83 29.95
CA ILE A 31 -7.39 5.53 28.68
C ILE A 31 -8.71 5.52 27.91
N THR A 32 -9.08 6.66 27.33
CA THR A 32 -10.24 6.77 26.44
C THR A 32 -9.78 6.85 24.99
N VAL A 33 -10.23 5.91 24.16
CA VAL A 33 -10.01 5.91 22.72
C VAL A 33 -11.25 6.49 22.05
N ILE A 34 -11.08 7.60 21.34
CA ILE A 34 -12.15 8.31 20.65
C ILE A 34 -12.24 7.74 19.24
N THR A 35 -13.43 7.27 18.85
CA THR A 35 -13.69 6.72 17.53
C THR A 35 -14.93 7.36 16.90
N ASP A 36 -15.09 7.18 15.59
CA ASP A 36 -16.30 7.56 14.87
C ASP A 36 -17.54 6.69 15.19
N GLN A 37 -17.35 5.56 15.88
CA GLN A 37 -18.43 4.69 16.37
C GLN A 37 -18.69 4.85 17.89
N GLY A 38 -18.12 5.88 18.51
CA GLY A 38 -18.21 6.16 19.94
C GLY A 38 -16.93 5.81 20.72
N PRO A 39 -16.80 6.29 21.97
CA PRO A 39 -15.59 6.10 22.75
C PRO A 39 -15.47 4.67 23.28
N LEU A 40 -14.23 4.20 23.40
CA LEU A 40 -13.85 2.95 24.07
C LEU A 40 -12.94 3.27 25.25
N THR A 41 -12.93 2.42 26.28
CA THR A 41 -12.00 2.56 27.41
C THR A 41 -11.13 1.32 27.56
N ALA A 42 -9.88 1.53 27.98
CA ALA A 42 -8.92 0.46 28.20
C ALA A 42 -7.88 0.87 29.25
N GLN A 43 -7.21 -0.11 29.86
CA GLN A 43 -6.08 0.15 30.78
C GLN A 43 -4.77 0.42 30.03
N ALA A 44 -4.66 -0.07 28.78
CA ALA A 44 -3.51 0.12 27.91
C ALA A 44 -3.95 0.20 26.45
N VAL A 45 -3.19 0.93 25.63
CA VAL A 45 -3.42 1.06 24.19
C VAL A 45 -2.10 0.85 23.45
N ILE A 46 -2.10 -0.04 22.47
CA ILE A 46 -0.98 -0.22 21.53
C ILE A 46 -1.39 0.40 20.21
N VAL A 47 -0.60 1.37 19.72
CA VAL A 47 -0.87 2.07 18.47
C VAL A 47 0.01 1.50 17.37
N THR A 48 -0.62 0.85 16.39
CA THR A 48 0.04 0.31 15.19
C THR A 48 -0.40 1.04 13.92
N ALA A 49 -0.91 2.27 14.06
CA ALA A 49 -1.23 3.13 12.93
C ALA A 49 0.06 3.46 12.14
N LEU A 50 -0.09 3.71 10.84
CA LEU A 50 1.03 4.12 10.01
C LEU A 50 1.64 5.42 10.56
N LEU A 51 2.96 5.52 10.53
CA LEU A 51 3.66 6.73 10.98
C LEU A 51 3.19 7.98 10.22
N THR A 52 2.83 7.86 8.93
CA THR A 52 2.25 8.95 8.13
C THR A 52 0.93 9.47 8.69
N VAL A 53 0.07 8.59 9.24
CA VAL A 53 -1.19 8.97 9.90
C VAL A 53 -0.91 9.71 11.20
N LEU A 54 0.08 9.26 11.97
CA LEU A 54 0.50 9.93 13.22
C LEU A 54 1.13 11.30 12.93
N ALA A 55 2.00 11.38 11.93
CA ALA A 55 2.65 12.61 11.49
C ALA A 55 1.65 13.66 10.97
N ALA A 56 0.59 13.21 10.29
CA ALA A 56 -0.49 14.08 9.81
C ALA A 56 -1.40 14.62 10.95
N GLY A 57 -1.30 14.06 12.15
CA GLY A 57 -2.15 14.45 13.28
C GLY A 57 -3.58 13.92 13.19
N ASP A 58 -3.84 12.92 12.34
CA ASP A 58 -5.15 12.29 12.17
C ASP A 58 -5.68 11.61 13.45
N ILE A 59 -4.77 11.28 14.38
CA ILE A 59 -5.07 10.78 15.72
C ILE A 59 -4.53 11.77 16.74
N ALA A 60 -5.42 12.47 17.43
CA ALA A 60 -5.05 13.43 18.46
C ALA A 60 -4.72 12.75 19.79
N PHE A 61 -3.56 13.04 20.37
CA PHE A 61 -3.18 12.56 21.70
C PHE A 61 -3.41 13.63 22.77
N ARG A 62 -3.96 13.23 23.93
CA ARG A 62 -4.13 14.09 25.11
C ARG A 62 -3.55 13.38 26.34
N PRO A 63 -2.49 13.91 26.99
CA PRO A 63 -1.67 15.04 26.55
C PRO A 63 -0.99 14.77 25.20
N ALA A 64 -0.57 15.83 24.51
CA ALA A 64 0.12 15.71 23.23
C ALA A 64 1.39 14.86 23.37
N LEU A 65 1.76 14.17 22.28
CA LEU A 65 3.01 13.41 22.23
C LEU A 65 4.20 14.34 22.48
N SER A 66 5.22 13.80 23.15
CA SER A 66 6.44 14.57 23.42
C SER A 66 7.20 14.91 22.14
N ALA A 67 8.05 15.92 22.21
CA ALA A 67 8.86 16.37 21.08
C ALA A 67 9.77 15.27 20.48
N THR A 68 10.11 14.24 21.27
CA THR A 68 10.88 13.08 20.79
C THR A 68 10.12 12.33 19.69
N TYR A 69 8.81 12.13 19.85
CA TYR A 69 8.01 11.44 18.85
C TYR A 69 7.79 12.29 17.61
N THR A 70 7.47 13.58 17.79
CA THR A 70 7.22 14.46 16.64
C THR A 70 8.47 14.64 15.78
N ARG A 71 9.66 14.78 16.39
CA ARG A 71 10.93 14.81 15.64
C ARG A 71 11.19 13.51 14.88
N ALA A 72 10.89 12.36 15.48
CA ALA A 72 11.05 11.07 14.81
C ALA A 72 10.16 10.95 13.56
N PHE A 73 9.01 11.64 13.52
CA PHE A 73 8.18 11.71 12.31
C PHE A 73 8.83 12.53 11.19
N ASP A 74 9.51 13.63 11.53
CA ASP A 74 10.20 14.49 10.57
C ASP A 74 11.48 13.84 10.03
N ASP A 75 12.21 13.09 10.87
CA ASP A 75 13.51 12.49 10.54
C ASP A 75 13.40 11.19 9.71
N LEU A 76 12.19 10.63 9.56
CA LEU A 76 11.94 9.38 8.85
C LEU A 76 11.11 9.62 7.57
N PRO A 77 11.75 10.00 6.45
CA PRO A 77 11.03 10.26 5.21
C PRO A 77 10.37 8.97 4.67
N PHE A 78 9.11 9.10 4.25
CA PHE A 78 8.32 7.98 3.76
C PHE A 78 8.49 7.81 2.26
N GLY A 79 8.99 6.64 1.86
CA GLY A 79 8.98 6.23 0.46
C GLY A 79 7.56 5.91 0.00
N LEU A 80 7.30 6.14 -1.28
CA LEU A 80 6.09 5.67 -1.95
C LEU A 80 6.48 4.59 -2.96
N VAL A 81 5.81 3.44 -2.87
CA VAL A 81 5.92 2.34 -3.82
C VAL A 81 4.53 1.81 -4.05
N ASP A 82 4.14 1.78 -5.32
CA ASP A 82 2.86 1.27 -5.77
C ASP A 82 3.03 0.09 -6.71
N LYS A 83 1.89 -0.54 -6.97
CA LYS A 83 1.83 -1.74 -7.77
C LYS A 83 0.57 -1.80 -8.62
N ILE A 84 0.75 -2.17 -9.88
CA ILE A 84 -0.35 -2.47 -10.80
C ILE A 84 -0.38 -3.98 -11.02
N GLY A 85 -1.49 -4.61 -10.64
CA GLY A 85 -1.83 -5.97 -11.06
C GLY A 85 -2.47 -5.93 -12.44
N ILE A 86 -1.98 -6.78 -13.34
CA ILE A 86 -2.46 -6.90 -14.72
C ILE A 86 -2.82 -8.36 -14.96
N ALA A 87 -4.08 -8.62 -15.27
CA ALA A 87 -4.53 -9.92 -15.76
C ALA A 87 -4.55 -9.93 -17.29
N PHE A 88 -4.34 -11.09 -17.88
CA PHE A 88 -4.40 -11.28 -19.32
C PHE A 88 -5.34 -12.44 -19.65
N SER A 89 -6.08 -12.27 -20.74
CA SER A 89 -6.99 -13.29 -21.32
C SER A 89 -6.26 -14.52 -21.86
N SER A 90 -4.93 -14.45 -22.01
CA SER A 90 -4.09 -15.53 -22.51
C SER A 90 -2.67 -15.41 -21.95
N ASP A 91 -1.88 -16.48 -22.05
CA ASP A 91 -0.46 -16.43 -21.65
C ASP A 91 0.35 -15.63 -22.69
N VAL A 92 0.71 -14.40 -22.32
CA VAL A 92 1.50 -13.46 -23.13
C VAL A 92 3.00 -13.54 -22.84
N PHE A 93 3.43 -14.40 -21.91
CA PHE A 93 4.81 -14.41 -21.41
C PHE A 93 5.72 -15.41 -22.14
N GLY A 94 5.20 -16.14 -23.13
CA GLY A 94 5.95 -17.11 -23.92
C GLY A 94 6.63 -18.18 -23.04
N GLY A 95 7.92 -18.41 -23.28
CA GLY A 95 8.72 -19.40 -22.55
C GLY A 95 9.18 -18.99 -21.14
N ALA A 96 8.73 -17.83 -20.62
CA ALA A 96 9.15 -17.37 -19.31
C ALA A 96 8.70 -18.33 -18.19
N ALA A 97 9.57 -18.51 -17.20
CA ALA A 97 9.25 -19.26 -15.99
C ALA A 97 8.26 -18.46 -15.11
N ALA A 98 7.60 -19.13 -14.19
CA ALA A 98 6.74 -18.48 -13.21
C ALA A 98 7.54 -17.48 -12.36
N ASN A 99 6.94 -16.31 -12.09
CA ASN A 99 7.55 -15.22 -11.32
C ASN A 99 8.86 -14.69 -11.91
N THR A 100 8.95 -14.60 -13.25
CA THR A 100 10.13 -14.04 -13.91
C THR A 100 10.19 -12.53 -13.67
N MET A 101 11.36 -12.06 -13.20
CA MET A 101 11.61 -10.64 -13.05
C MET A 101 11.83 -10.00 -14.42
N VAL A 102 11.13 -8.90 -14.68
CA VAL A 102 11.25 -8.14 -15.91
C VAL A 102 11.57 -6.70 -15.55
N THR A 103 12.78 -6.30 -15.87
CA THR A 103 13.24 -4.92 -15.72
C THR A 103 13.35 -4.29 -17.10
N ARG A 104 12.93 -3.04 -17.22
CA ARG A 104 13.32 -2.22 -18.38
C ARG A 104 14.62 -1.53 -18.01
N HIS A 105 15.58 -1.50 -18.93
CA HIS A 105 16.74 -0.62 -18.82
C HIS A 105 16.24 0.83 -19.04
N GLN A 106 15.69 1.43 -17.99
CA GLN A 106 15.28 2.84 -18.00
C GLN A 106 16.38 3.68 -17.36
N ASP A 107 16.46 4.92 -17.84
CA ASP A 107 17.22 6.00 -17.24
C ASP A 107 17.01 5.98 -15.71
N THR A 108 18.10 6.10 -14.94
CA THR A 108 18.16 5.73 -13.51
C THR A 108 17.21 6.49 -12.59
N ALA A 109 16.50 7.50 -13.11
CA ALA A 109 15.54 8.34 -12.40
C ALA A 109 14.13 7.74 -12.25
N ARG A 110 13.73 6.75 -13.07
CA ARG A 110 12.37 6.16 -13.03
C ARG A 110 12.41 4.64 -12.90
N PHE A 111 12.43 4.15 -11.65
CA PHE A 111 12.43 2.72 -11.36
C PHE A 111 11.05 2.10 -11.62
N GLY A 112 11.01 1.11 -12.51
CA GLY A 112 9.86 0.25 -12.77
C GLY A 112 10.30 -1.18 -13.04
N MET A 113 9.74 -2.14 -12.31
CA MET A 113 10.08 -3.55 -12.40
C MET A 113 8.81 -4.38 -12.35
N ALA A 114 8.71 -5.43 -13.15
CA ALA A 114 7.57 -6.31 -13.16
C ALA A 114 7.93 -7.73 -12.74
N LEU A 115 6.95 -8.41 -12.14
CA LEU A 115 6.97 -9.85 -11.93
C LEU A 115 5.96 -10.46 -12.91
N ALA A 116 6.48 -11.11 -13.95
CA ALA A 116 5.70 -11.77 -14.98
C ALA A 116 5.29 -13.19 -14.56
N LYS A 117 4.20 -13.68 -15.15
CA LYS A 117 3.69 -15.04 -14.92
C LYS A 117 3.52 -15.35 -13.42
N LEU A 118 2.85 -14.43 -12.72
CA LEU A 118 2.70 -14.46 -11.27
C LEU A 118 2.04 -15.77 -10.84
N ALA A 119 2.71 -16.53 -9.98
CA ALA A 119 2.25 -17.85 -9.54
C ALA A 119 1.87 -18.80 -10.70
N GLY A 120 2.54 -18.66 -11.85
CA GLY A 120 2.29 -19.49 -13.04
C GLY A 120 1.08 -19.07 -13.88
N GLN A 121 0.36 -18.01 -13.49
CA GLN A 121 -0.86 -17.55 -14.15
C GLN A 121 -0.57 -16.50 -15.22
N PRO A 122 -1.50 -16.24 -16.17
CA PRO A 122 -1.43 -15.13 -17.12
C PRO A 122 -1.67 -13.79 -16.40
N MET A 123 -0.82 -13.47 -15.43
CA MET A 123 -0.86 -12.28 -14.61
C MET A 123 0.54 -11.68 -14.46
N MET A 124 0.60 -10.35 -14.42
CA MET A 124 1.79 -9.58 -14.14
C MET A 124 1.52 -8.61 -12.99
N ASN A 125 2.61 -8.26 -12.32
CA ASN A 125 2.61 -7.26 -11.28
C ASN A 125 3.72 -6.26 -11.56
N VAL A 126 3.38 -5.02 -11.91
CA VAL A 126 4.34 -3.94 -12.15
C VAL A 126 4.49 -3.14 -10.87
N LEU A 127 5.72 -2.99 -10.38
CA LEU A 127 6.08 -2.20 -9.20
C LEU A 127 6.86 -0.97 -9.66
N PHE A 128 6.53 0.18 -9.07
CA PHE A 128 7.19 1.46 -9.32
C PHE A 128 7.17 2.29 -8.03
N GLY A 129 8.10 3.22 -7.92
CA GLY A 129 8.22 4.03 -6.71
C GLY A 129 8.70 5.45 -6.99
N GLY A 130 8.78 6.23 -5.92
CA GLY A 130 9.23 7.63 -5.98
C GLY A 130 8.29 8.51 -6.79
N ASP A 131 8.87 9.39 -7.62
CA ASP A 131 8.12 10.39 -8.38
C ASP A 131 7.12 9.78 -9.35
N LEU A 132 7.46 8.64 -9.97
CA LEU A 132 6.56 7.93 -10.88
C LEU A 132 5.30 7.45 -10.16
N ALA A 133 5.42 6.94 -8.93
CA ALA A 133 4.25 6.54 -8.15
C ALA A 133 3.35 7.74 -7.86
N ARG A 134 3.91 8.87 -7.41
CA ARG A 134 3.13 10.09 -7.13
C ARG A 134 2.42 10.64 -8.37
N GLU A 135 3.10 10.63 -9.52
CA GLU A 135 2.52 11.06 -10.80
C GLU A 135 1.33 10.18 -11.21
N LEU A 136 1.48 8.85 -11.08
CA LEU A 136 0.42 7.91 -11.44
C LEU A 136 -0.76 7.96 -10.47
N GLU A 137 -0.53 8.10 -9.16
CA GLU A 137 -1.59 8.33 -8.17
C GLU A 137 -2.37 9.61 -8.47
N ALA A 138 -1.67 10.72 -8.74
CA ALA A 138 -2.30 12.00 -9.06
C ALA A 138 -3.10 11.96 -10.38
N GLY A 139 -2.65 11.15 -11.34
CA GLY A 139 -3.35 10.93 -12.61
C GLY A 139 -4.50 9.91 -12.56
N GLY A 140 -4.66 9.20 -11.45
CA GLY A 140 -5.72 8.22 -11.21
C GLY A 140 -5.75 7.06 -12.19
N ASP A 141 -6.93 6.43 -12.32
CA ASP A 141 -7.13 5.22 -13.14
C ASP A 141 -6.70 5.37 -14.59
N ALA A 142 -6.90 6.55 -15.19
CA ALA A 142 -6.54 6.81 -16.58
C ALA A 142 -5.01 6.74 -16.78
N ALA A 143 -4.24 7.39 -15.89
CA ALA A 143 -2.78 7.36 -15.95
C ALA A 143 -2.23 5.96 -15.66
N ILE A 144 -2.77 5.28 -14.66
CA ILE A 144 -2.42 3.89 -14.31
C ILE A 144 -2.65 2.95 -15.51
N ASN A 145 -3.78 3.08 -16.21
CA ASN A 145 -4.06 2.28 -17.41
C ASN A 145 -3.12 2.56 -18.56
N ALA A 146 -2.87 3.83 -18.84
CA ALA A 146 -1.98 4.24 -19.90
C ALA A 146 -0.58 3.66 -19.65
N TYR A 147 -0.08 3.80 -18.42
CA TYR A 147 1.22 3.26 -18.01
C TYR A 147 1.27 1.73 -18.10
N ALA A 148 0.23 1.02 -17.65
CA ALA A 148 0.16 -0.43 -17.75
C ALA A 148 0.22 -0.91 -19.21
N ARG A 149 -0.56 -0.28 -20.10
CA ARG A 149 -0.55 -0.59 -21.53
C ARG A 149 0.79 -0.25 -22.19
N GLU A 150 1.37 0.89 -21.86
CA GLU A 150 2.69 1.30 -22.34
C GLU A 150 3.76 0.29 -21.91
N PHE A 151 3.79 -0.06 -20.62
CA PHE A 151 4.75 -1.01 -20.05
C PHE A 151 4.65 -2.37 -20.73
N VAL A 152 3.43 -2.91 -20.87
CA VAL A 152 3.22 -4.20 -21.55
C VAL A 152 3.58 -4.11 -23.03
N THR A 153 3.15 -3.08 -23.73
CA THR A 153 3.45 -2.89 -25.17
C THR A 153 4.95 -2.83 -25.41
N ALA A 154 5.67 -2.06 -24.58
CA ALA A 154 7.11 -1.89 -24.71
C ALA A 154 7.90 -3.16 -24.36
N THR A 155 7.31 -4.09 -23.61
CA THR A 155 8.00 -5.27 -23.08
C THR A 155 7.65 -6.55 -23.85
N PHE A 156 6.38 -6.73 -24.23
CA PHE A 156 5.83 -7.93 -24.86
C PHE A 156 5.13 -7.67 -26.20
N GLY A 157 5.03 -6.40 -26.63
CA GLY A 157 4.40 -6.02 -27.88
C GLY A 157 2.91 -5.69 -27.77
N ALA A 158 2.35 -5.16 -28.86
CA ALA A 158 0.98 -4.65 -28.91
C ALA A 158 -0.09 -5.75 -28.74
N GLU A 159 0.17 -6.97 -29.19
CA GLU A 159 -0.75 -8.11 -29.01
C GLU A 159 -0.93 -8.45 -27.53
N ALA A 160 0.15 -8.44 -26.75
CA ALA A 160 0.08 -8.66 -25.32
C ALA A 160 -0.72 -7.56 -24.59
N ALA A 161 -0.57 -6.30 -25.03
CA ALA A 161 -1.35 -5.19 -24.48
C ALA A 161 -2.84 -5.26 -24.84
N ALA A 162 -3.18 -5.84 -26.00
CA ALA A 162 -4.56 -6.10 -26.38
C ALA A 162 -5.21 -7.20 -25.52
N ALA A 163 -4.41 -8.11 -24.96
CA ALA A 163 -4.89 -9.21 -24.13
C ALA A 163 -5.19 -8.83 -22.66
N ILE A 164 -4.91 -7.59 -22.23
CA ILE A 164 -5.16 -7.13 -20.86
C ILE A 164 -6.64 -7.22 -20.52
N GLU A 165 -6.96 -7.97 -19.47
CA GLU A 165 -8.25 -8.03 -18.81
C GLU A 165 -8.25 -7.08 -17.63
N ARG A 166 -9.34 -6.31 -17.48
CA ARG A 166 -9.54 -5.41 -16.34
C ARG A 166 -10.79 -5.81 -15.59
#